data_AF-A0A7Y2XYK6-F1
#
_entry.id   AF-A0A7Y2XYK6-F1
#
_cell.length_a   1.000
_cell.length_b   1.000
_cell.length_c   1.000
_cell.angle_alpha   90.00
_cell.angle_beta   90.00
_cell.angle_gamma   90.00
#
_symmetry.space_group_name_H-M   'P 1'
#
loop_
_entity.id
_entity.type
_entity.pdbx_description
1 polymer ?
#
loop_
_entity_poly.entity_id
_entity_poly.type
_entity_poly.pdbx_seq_one_letter_code
_entity_poly.pdbx_strand_id
1 'polypeptide(L)'
;ERKTAVLARWNEKPAGAAYVGVHDKICMVHGLVVLPHQRRQGVAEWMMRRAAMWGQAQGATHIAVLCVDDNAGANALYRALGFAAVGGYHYRVLPD
;
A
#
# COMPACT_ATOMS: atom_id res chain seq x y z
N GLU A 1 9.87 -3.94 16.16
CA GLU A 1 8.68 -3.52 15.38
C GLU A 1 8.07 -4.71 14.66
N ARG A 2 6.74 -4.72 14.48
CA ARG A 2 6.03 -5.82 13.81
C ARG A 2 5.94 -5.52 12.31
N LYS A 3 6.33 -6.48 11.48
CA LYS A 3 6.33 -6.35 10.02
C LYS A 3 5.95 -7.66 9.35
N THR A 4 5.39 -7.58 8.16
CA THR A 4 5.03 -8.71 7.31
C THR A 4 5.07 -8.32 5.83
N ALA A 5 4.83 -9.29 4.96
CA ALA A 5 4.53 -9.06 3.56
C ALA A 5 3.09 -9.48 3.25
N VAL A 6 2.46 -8.80 2.28
CA VAL A 6 1.23 -9.24 1.63
C VAL A 6 1.61 -9.75 0.25
N LEU A 7 1.29 -11.01 -0.02
CA LEU A 7 1.44 -11.63 -1.34
C LEU A 7 0.05 -11.86 -1.91
N ALA A 8 -0.17 -11.43 -3.15
CA ALA A 8 -1.42 -11.66 -3.85
C ALA A 8 -1.24 -12.74 -4.91
N ARG A 9 -2.20 -13.66 -4.94
CA ARG A 9 -2.42 -14.62 -6.02
C ARG A 9 -3.78 -14.31 -6.64
N TRP A 10 -3.83 -14.24 -7.97
CA TRP A 10 -5.07 -14.00 -8.72
C TRP A 10 -5.00 -14.75 -10.05
N ASN A 11 -6.13 -15.30 -10.49
CA ASN A 11 -6.20 -16.18 -11.67
C ASN A 11 -5.12 -17.27 -11.65
N GLU A 12 -4.99 -17.95 -10.50
CA GLU A 12 -4.02 -19.00 -10.22
C GLU A 12 -2.53 -18.62 -10.33
N LYS A 13 -2.20 -17.35 -10.59
CA LYS A 13 -0.83 -16.85 -10.79
C LYS A 13 -0.42 -15.83 -9.72
N PRO A 14 0.88 -15.63 -9.47
CA PRO A 14 1.36 -14.49 -8.68
C PRO A 14 0.81 -13.20 -9.26
N ALA A 15 0.36 -12.28 -8.39
CA ALA A 15 -0.30 -11.07 -8.82
C ALA A 15 0.31 -9.79 -8.25
N GLY A 16 0.83 -9.83 -7.03
CA GLY A 16 1.42 -8.64 -6.41
C GLY A 16 2.09 -8.92 -5.09
N ALA A 17 2.83 -7.92 -4.62
CA ALA A 17 3.48 -7.92 -3.32
C ALA A 17 3.39 -6.55 -2.66
N ALA A 18 3.41 -6.51 -1.34
CA ALA A 18 3.58 -5.29 -0.56
C ALA A 18 4.30 -5.60 0.76
N TYR A 19 5.11 -4.67 1.23
CA TYR A 19 5.59 -4.65 2.60
C TYR A 19 4.54 -3.98 3.50
N VAL A 20 4.37 -4.50 4.72
CA VAL A 20 3.50 -3.90 5.73
C VAL A 20 4.21 -3.87 7.09
N GLY A 21 4.25 -2.72 7.73
CA GLY A 21 4.83 -2.53 9.07
C GLY A 21 3.89 -1.78 9.99
N VAL A 22 3.97 -2.03 11.30
CA VAL A 22 3.23 -1.24 12.30
C VAL A 22 4.19 -0.57 13.27
N HIS A 23 4.05 0.74 13.40
CA HIS A 23 4.72 1.60 14.36
C HIS A 23 3.72 2.63 14.87
N ASP A 24 3.72 2.91 16.18
CA ASP A 24 2.85 3.88 16.84
C ASP A 24 1.41 3.95 16.31
N LYS A 25 0.70 2.81 16.36
CA LYS A 25 -0.69 2.66 15.89
C LYS A 25 -0.93 2.92 14.39
N ILE A 26 0.11 3.11 13.59
CA ILE A 26 0.04 3.30 12.14
C ILE A 26 0.53 2.02 11.44
N CYS A 27 -0.32 1.47 10.57
CA CYS A 27 0.02 0.42 9.63
C CYS A 27 0.52 1.05 8.32
N MET A 28 1.84 1.06 8.09
CA MET A 28 2.44 1.57 6.87
C MET A 28 2.50 0.47 5.81
N VAL A 29 1.92 0.70 4.64
CA VAL A 29 2.10 -0.15 3.46
C VAL A 29 3.11 0.49 2.52
N HIS A 30 4.15 -0.26 2.16
CA HIS A 30 5.21 0.21 1.27
C HIS A 30 5.45 -0.78 0.13
N GLY A 31 5.89 -0.28 -1.02
CA GLY A 31 6.23 -1.13 -2.18
C GLY A 31 5.07 -1.98 -2.69
N LEU A 32 3.83 -1.47 -2.61
CA LEU A 32 2.66 -2.12 -3.20
C LEU A 32 2.83 -2.19 -4.73
N VAL A 33 2.96 -3.39 -5.26
CA VAL A 33 3.07 -3.64 -6.70
C VAL A 33 2.05 -4.67 -7.14
N VAL A 34 1.41 -4.42 -8.28
CA VAL A 34 0.61 -5.40 -9.02
C VAL A 34 1.23 -5.60 -10.39
N LEU A 35 1.49 -6.86 -10.74
CA LEU A 35 2.06 -7.25 -12.02
C LEU A 35 1.18 -6.75 -13.17
N PRO A 36 1.75 -6.25 -14.29
CA PRO A 36 0.99 -5.62 -15.37
C PRO A 36 -0.21 -6.43 -15.86
N HIS A 37 -0.05 -7.74 -16.03
CA HIS A 37 -1.10 -8.65 -16.51
C HIS A 37 -2.22 -8.95 -15.49
N GLN A 38 -2.09 -8.47 -14.24
CA GLN A 38 -3.07 -8.64 -13.15
C GLN A 38 -3.70 -7.30 -12.71
N ARG A 39 -3.36 -6.20 -13.40
CA ARG A 39 -3.91 -4.88 -13.08
C ARG A 39 -5.38 -4.77 -13.49
N ARG A 40 -6.07 -3.78 -12.89
CA ARG A 40 -7.49 -3.46 -13.15
C ARG A 40 -8.47 -4.59 -12.85
N GLN A 41 -8.08 -5.54 -12.00
CA GLN A 41 -8.90 -6.68 -11.55
C GLN A 41 -9.18 -6.62 -10.04
N GLY A 42 -9.05 -5.45 -9.39
CA GLY A 42 -9.29 -5.28 -7.95
C GLY A 42 -8.19 -5.84 -7.02
N VAL A 43 -7.12 -6.44 -7.56
CA VAL A 43 -6.03 -7.04 -6.77
C VAL A 43 -5.44 -6.09 -5.73
N ALA A 44 -5.13 -4.85 -6.13
CA ALA A 44 -4.54 -3.87 -5.23
C ALA A 44 -5.46 -3.49 -4.07
N GLU A 45 -6.77 -3.41 -4.31
CA GLU A 45 -7.75 -3.13 -3.25
C GLU A 45 -7.78 -4.24 -2.20
N TRP A 46 -7.79 -5.50 -2.64
CA TRP A 46 -7.74 -6.65 -1.73
C TRP A 46 -6.45 -6.71 -0.92
N MET A 47 -5.32 -6.36 -1.53
CA MET A 47 -4.05 -6.26 -0.82
C MET A 47 -4.09 -5.18 0.27
N MET A 48 -4.65 -4.01 -0.04
CA MET A 48 -4.81 -2.91 0.95
C MET A 48 -5.76 -3.29 2.09
N ARG A 49 -6.89 -3.95 1.79
CA ARG A 49 -7.81 -4.48 2.82
C ARG A 49 -7.10 -5.50 3.70
N ARG A 50 -6.33 -6.41 3.12
CA ARG A 50 -5.56 -7.42 3.88
C ARG A 50 -4.53 -6.79 4.80
N ALA A 51 -3.84 -5.74 4.33
CA ALA A 51 -2.89 -4.98 5.12
C ALA A 51 -3.58 -4.23 6.28
N ALA A 52 -4.74 -3.62 6.03
CA ALA A 52 -5.54 -2.96 7.08
C ALA A 52 -5.99 -3.95 8.16
N MET A 53 -6.54 -5.10 7.77
CA MET A 53 -6.93 -6.17 8.70
C MET A 53 -5.74 -6.69 9.51
N TRP A 54 -4.59 -6.89 8.86
CA TRP A 54 -3.38 -7.29 9.57
C TRP A 54 -2.94 -6.21 10.58
N GLY A 55 -2.91 -4.94 10.16
CA GLY A 55 -2.54 -3.81 11.01
C GLY A 55 -3.47 -3.68 12.22
N GLN A 56 -4.77 -3.80 12.02
CA GLN A 56 -5.76 -3.80 13.09
C GLN A 56 -5.50 -4.92 14.11
N ALA A 57 -5.17 -6.14 13.65
CA ALA A 57 -4.79 -7.24 14.52
C ALA A 57 -3.47 -6.97 15.30
N GLN A 58 -2.62 -6.06 14.82
CA GLN A 58 -1.45 -5.58 15.56
C GLN A 58 -1.75 -4.37 16.47
N GLY A 59 -3.01 -3.94 16.54
CA GLY A 59 -3.44 -2.79 17.33
C GLY A 59 -3.24 -1.44 16.64
N ALA A 60 -3.05 -1.42 15.32
CA ALA A 60 -3.07 -0.17 14.55
C ALA A 60 -4.50 0.39 14.45
N THR A 61 -4.61 1.70 14.51
CA THR A 61 -5.86 2.45 14.32
C THR A 61 -5.91 3.17 12.98
N HIS A 62 -4.76 3.32 12.32
CA HIS A 62 -4.63 3.98 11.03
C HIS A 62 -3.86 3.10 10.05
N ILE A 63 -4.14 3.27 8.75
CA ILE A 63 -3.32 2.75 7.66
C ILE A 63 -2.79 3.93 6.85
N ALA A 64 -1.51 3.88 6.49
CA ALA A 64 -0.84 4.93 5.76
C ALA A 64 -0.05 4.36 4.58
N VAL A 65 0.11 5.19 3.55
CA VAL A 65 0.89 4.93 2.34
C VAL A 65 1.55 6.22 1.90
N LEU A 66 2.63 6.10 1.15
CA LEU A 66 3.24 7.21 0.45
C LEU A 66 3.18 6.94 -1.06
N CYS A 67 2.78 7.94 -1.84
CA CYS A 67 2.92 7.93 -3.28
C CYS A 67 3.26 9.33 -3.77
N VAL A 68 4.03 9.41 -4.85
CA VAL A 68 4.30 10.68 -5.53
C VAL A 68 3.02 11.19 -6.20
N ASP A 69 2.88 12.50 -6.32
CA ASP A 69 1.71 13.15 -6.93
C ASP A 69 1.49 12.71 -8.37
N ASP A 70 2.58 12.50 -9.12
CA ASP A 70 2.55 12.04 -10.52
C ASP A 70 2.07 10.59 -10.68
N ASN A 71 1.92 9.82 -9.59
CA ASN A 71 1.40 8.45 -9.66
C ASN A 71 -0.13 8.44 -9.69
N ALA A 72 -0.70 8.84 -10.83
CA ALA A 72 -2.15 8.92 -11.03
C ALA A 72 -2.87 7.60 -10.70
N GLY A 73 -2.27 6.45 -11.02
CA GLY A 73 -2.87 5.14 -10.75
C GLY A 73 -2.97 4.81 -9.26
N ALA A 74 -1.91 5.04 -8.49
CA ALA A 74 -1.92 4.82 -7.05
C ALA A 74 -2.82 5.85 -6.34
N ASN A 75 -2.73 7.13 -6.74
CA ASN A 75 -3.57 8.18 -6.19
C ASN A 75 -5.08 7.90 -6.42
N ALA A 76 -5.45 7.41 -7.60
CA ALA A 76 -6.83 7.01 -7.87
C ALA A 76 -7.26 5.81 -7.01
N LEU A 77 -6.41 4.80 -6.84
CA LEU A 77 -6.67 3.65 -5.96
C LEU A 77 -6.91 4.10 -4.51
N TYR A 78 -6.03 4.92 -3.95
CA TYR A 78 -6.15 5.33 -2.54
C TYR A 78 -7.39 6.20 -2.30
N ARG A 79 -7.71 7.12 -3.21
CA ARG A 79 -8.96 7.90 -3.16
C ARG A 79 -10.19 7.00 -3.20
N ALA A 80 -10.22 6.01 -4.09
CA ALA A 80 -11.32 5.06 -4.19
C ALA A 80 -11.49 4.19 -2.92
N LEU A 81 -10.40 3.95 -2.19
CA LEU A 81 -10.40 3.24 -0.90
C LEU A 81 -10.74 4.15 0.30
N GLY A 82 -11.02 5.44 0.09
CA GLY A 82 -11.37 6.38 1.15
C GLY A 82 -10.19 7.00 1.90
N PHE A 83 -8.97 6.90 1.36
CA PHE A 83 -7.81 7.58 1.95
C PHE A 83 -7.90 9.09 1.73
N ALA A 84 -7.48 9.84 2.75
CA ALA A 84 -7.27 11.27 2.65
C ALA A 84 -5.78 11.60 2.50
N ALA A 85 -5.46 12.65 1.74
CA ALA A 85 -4.12 13.21 1.72
C ALA A 85 -3.86 13.93 3.06
N VAL A 86 -2.80 13.53 3.76
CA VAL A 86 -2.46 14.07 5.11
C VAL A 86 -1.20 14.93 5.13
N GLY A 87 -0.44 14.96 4.04
CA GLY A 87 0.77 15.77 3.92
C GLY A 87 1.59 15.40 2.68
N GLY A 88 2.57 16.24 2.37
CA GLY A 88 3.56 16.02 1.31
C GLY A 88 4.97 16.11 1.86
N TYR A 89 5.93 15.60 1.10
CA TYR A 89 7.35 15.69 1.42
C TYR A 89 8.17 15.83 0.13
N HIS A 90 9.36 16.38 0.25
CA HIS A 90 10.27 16.56 -0.87
C HIS A 90 11.43 15.57 -0.78
N TYR A 91 11.63 14.77 -1.83
CA TYR A 91 12.82 13.94 -1.95
C TYR A 91 14.03 14.83 -2.20
N ARG A 92 15.04 14.72 -1.33
CA ARG A 92 16.34 15.33 -1.56
C ARG A 92 17.23 14.31 -2.25
N VAL A 93 17.68 14.64 -3.46
CA VAL A 93 18.62 13.84 -4.22
C VAL A 93 19.96 14.56 -4.16
N LEU A 94 21.03 13.83 -3.83
CA LEU A 94 22.39 14.38 -3.92
C LEU A 94 22.64 14.71 -5.41
N PRO A 95 23.03 15.94 -5.77
CA PRO A 95 23.41 16.25 -7.14
C PRO A 95 24.52 15.31 -7.61
N ASP A 96 24.47 14.92 -8.87
CA ASP A 96 25.53 14.13 -9.52
C ASP A 96 26.90 14.84 -9.45
#